data_AF-A0A6C0E3H1-F1
#
_entry.id   AF-A0A6C0E3H1-F1
#
_cell.length_a   1.000
_cell.length_b   1.000
_cell.length_c   1.000
_cell.angle_alpha   90.00
_cell.angle_beta   90.00
_cell.angle_gamma   90.00
#
_symmetry.space_group_name_H-M   'P 1'
#
loop_
_entity.id
_entity.type
_entity.pdbx_description
1 polymer ?
#
loop_
_entity_poly.entity_id
_entity_poly.type
_entity_poly.pdbx_seq_one_letter_code
_entity_poly.pdbx_strand_id
1 'polypeptide(L)'
;MQIQLHTKPQYLKITNLLLFISFIFFIINSKKNIHEVLLGLCLLASIIMSQLFWNNPKKYSIVHRVDAYVAKFSISYFIIYTLLCKNLQISMVLFYSYIVSLFGIFFSFYMSNYYSSREWCCSNHIYCHGMLHICCFIASLYAFL
;
A
#
# COMPACT_ATOMS: atom_id res chain seq x y z
N MET A 1 23.60 -22.54 15.12
CA MET A 1 23.41 -21.09 15.38
C MET A 1 22.94 -20.44 14.09
N GLN A 2 21.63 -20.19 13.94
CA GLN A 2 21.09 -19.52 12.75
C GLN A 2 21.33 -18.01 12.89
N ILE A 3 22.07 -17.42 11.96
CA ILE A 3 22.24 -15.97 11.86
C ILE A 3 20.90 -15.42 11.39
N GLN A 4 20.10 -14.86 12.29
CA GLN A 4 18.90 -14.12 11.91
C GLN A 4 19.33 -12.83 11.21
N LEU A 5 19.22 -12.81 9.89
CA LEU A 5 19.40 -11.61 9.08
C LEU A 5 18.31 -10.59 9.47
N HIS A 6 18.73 -9.56 10.21
CA HIS A 6 17.84 -8.47 10.60
C HIS A 6 17.62 -7.55 9.39
N THR A 7 16.45 -7.62 8.79
CA THR A 7 16.09 -6.74 7.68
C THR A 7 15.94 -5.33 8.22
N LYS A 8 16.58 -4.35 7.57
CA LYS A 8 16.51 -2.95 7.96
C LYS A 8 15.19 -2.34 7.48
N PRO A 9 14.43 -1.63 8.32
CA PRO A 9 13.15 -1.03 7.92
C PRO A 9 13.29 0.00 6.77
N GLN A 10 14.49 0.56 6.59
CA GLN A 10 14.81 1.47 5.48
C GLN A 10 14.62 0.84 4.09
N TYR A 11 14.59 -0.50 3.97
CA TYR A 11 14.25 -1.16 2.70
C TYR A 11 12.83 -0.84 2.23
N LEU A 12 11.91 -0.46 3.13
CA LEU A 12 10.56 -0.06 2.76
C LEU A 12 10.50 1.28 2.02
N LYS A 13 11.56 2.09 2.09
CA LYS A 13 11.70 3.26 1.23
C LYS A 13 11.77 2.87 -0.25
N ILE A 14 12.35 1.71 -0.54
CA ILE A 14 12.47 1.17 -1.90
C ILE A 14 11.11 0.68 -2.40
N THR A 15 10.39 -0.10 -1.60
CA THR A 15 9.06 -0.58 -2.00
C THR A 15 8.03 0.56 -2.07
N ASN A 16 8.23 1.65 -1.33
CA ASN A 16 7.41 2.85 -1.46
C ASN A 16 7.59 3.56 -2.82
N LEU A 17 8.67 3.30 -3.56
CA LEU A 17 8.79 3.75 -4.96
C LEU A 17 7.68 3.14 -5.83
N LEU A 18 7.20 1.94 -5.50
CA LEU A 18 6.07 1.32 -6.22
C LEU A 18 4.80 2.15 -6.07
N LEU A 19 4.54 2.71 -4.88
CA LEU A 19 3.39 3.60 -4.68
C LEU A 19 3.54 4.90 -5.49
N PHE A 20 4.76 5.43 -5.62
CA PHE A 20 5.02 6.55 -6.49
C PHE A 20 4.79 6.22 -7.98
N ILE A 21 5.22 5.05 -8.45
CA ILE A 21 4.93 4.59 -9.81
C ILE A 21 3.41 4.44 -10.01
N SER A 22 2.68 3.88 -9.05
CA SER A 22 1.21 3.84 -9.07
C SER A 22 0.61 5.23 -9.20
N PHE A 23 1.18 6.23 -8.52
CA PHE A 23 0.71 7.61 -8.61
C PHE A 23 0.91 8.20 -10.01
N ILE A 24 2.09 8.02 -10.60
CA ILE A 24 2.34 8.46 -11.98
C ILE A 24 1.39 7.76 -12.97
N PHE A 25 1.23 6.44 -12.85
CA PHE A 25 0.32 5.67 -13.68
C PHE A 25 -1.13 6.14 -13.52
N PHE A 26 -1.56 6.39 -12.29
CA PHE A 26 -2.87 6.94 -11.96
C PHE A 26 -3.10 8.30 -12.63
N ILE A 27 -2.13 9.23 -12.57
CA ILE A 27 -2.26 10.57 -13.17
C ILE A 27 -2.46 10.49 -14.70
N ILE A 28 -1.80 9.54 -15.36
CA ILE A 28 -1.87 9.36 -16.81
C ILE A 28 -3.22 8.77 -17.24
N ASN A 29 -3.74 7.78 -16.50
CA ASN A 29 -4.92 7.00 -16.94
C ASN A 29 -6.24 7.36 -16.23
N SER A 30 -6.18 8.25 -15.23
CA SER A 30 -7.37 8.71 -14.50
C SER A 30 -8.26 9.60 -15.38
N LYS A 31 -9.58 9.42 -15.25
CA LYS A 31 -10.62 10.30 -15.84
C LYS A 31 -10.78 11.59 -15.04
N LYS A 32 -10.09 11.74 -13.90
CA LYS A 32 -10.06 12.93 -13.04
C LYS A 32 -11.43 13.35 -12.53
N ASN A 33 -12.34 12.38 -12.33
CA ASN A 33 -13.58 12.63 -11.60
C ASN A 33 -13.29 12.87 -10.10
N ILE A 34 -14.27 13.36 -9.34
CA ILE A 34 -14.12 13.71 -7.92
C ILE A 34 -13.51 12.57 -7.09
N HIS A 35 -13.94 11.31 -7.34
CA HIS A 35 -13.45 10.17 -6.59
C HIS A 35 -12.00 9.83 -6.91
N GLU A 36 -11.63 9.92 -8.19
CA GLU A 36 -10.26 9.69 -8.62
C GLU A 36 -9.35 10.81 -8.12
N VAL A 37 -9.75 12.08 -8.17
CA VAL A 37 -8.97 13.18 -7.58
C VAL A 37 -8.71 12.92 -6.09
N LEU A 38 -9.73 12.50 -5.35
CA LEU A 38 -9.58 12.13 -3.94
C LEU A 38 -8.62 10.93 -3.76
N LEU A 39 -8.69 9.92 -4.61
CA LEU A 39 -7.73 8.80 -4.59
C LEU A 39 -6.30 9.26 -4.86
N GLY A 40 -6.09 10.18 -5.80
CA GLY A 40 -4.79 10.76 -6.08
C GLY A 40 -4.22 11.49 -4.86
N LEU A 41 -5.05 12.26 -4.16
CA LEU A 41 -4.66 12.93 -2.91
C LEU A 41 -4.34 11.93 -1.79
N CYS A 42 -5.16 10.89 -1.63
CA CYS A 42 -4.93 9.80 -0.70
C CYS A 42 -3.60 9.09 -0.98
N LEU A 43 -3.30 8.78 -2.23
CA LEU A 43 -2.07 8.12 -2.63
C LEU A 43 -0.84 9.02 -2.40
N LEU A 44 -0.94 10.31 -2.75
CA LEU A 44 0.12 11.28 -2.48
C LEU A 44 0.40 11.40 -0.98
N ALA A 45 -0.64 11.50 -0.15
CA ALA A 45 -0.52 11.54 1.30
C ALA A 45 0.14 10.25 1.84
N SER A 46 -0.28 9.08 1.36
CA SER A 46 0.32 7.80 1.73
C SER A 46 1.82 7.75 1.39
N ILE A 47 2.23 8.23 0.21
CA ILE A 47 3.65 8.25 -0.20
C ILE A 47 4.48 9.11 0.74
N ILE A 48 4.01 10.34 1.02
CA ILE A 48 4.71 11.31 1.88
C ILE A 48 4.84 10.76 3.31
N MET A 49 3.72 10.31 3.89
CA MET A 49 3.71 9.84 5.28
C MET A 49 4.51 8.55 5.45
N SER A 50 4.42 7.63 4.48
CA SER A 50 5.22 6.40 4.48
C SER A 50 6.72 6.70 4.37
N GLN A 51 7.15 7.64 3.51
CA GLN A 51 8.56 8.06 3.46
C GLN A 51 9.03 8.66 4.78
N LEU A 52 8.25 9.58 5.36
CA LEU A 52 8.59 10.23 6.63
C LEU A 52 8.72 9.19 7.75
N PHE A 53 7.79 8.24 7.82
CA PHE A 53 7.80 7.19 8.82
C PHE A 53 8.99 6.23 8.67
N TRP A 54 9.25 5.73 7.47
CA TRP A 54 10.32 4.75 7.23
C TRP A 54 11.73 5.36 7.31
N ASN A 55 11.85 6.69 7.30
CA ASN A 55 13.11 7.36 7.58
C ASN A 55 13.51 7.27 9.06
N ASN A 56 12.53 7.27 9.97
CA ASN A 56 12.75 7.12 11.42
C ASN A 56 11.57 6.37 12.07
N PRO A 57 11.55 5.02 12.01
CA PRO A 57 10.40 4.21 12.39
C PRO A 57 10.27 4.09 13.91
N LYS A 58 9.75 5.14 14.54
CA LYS A 58 9.49 5.19 15.99
C LYS A 58 8.06 4.76 16.28
N LYS A 59 7.91 3.67 17.04
CA LYS A 59 6.60 3.15 17.49
C LYS A 59 5.80 4.24 18.20
N TYR A 60 4.51 4.29 17.91
CA TYR A 60 3.53 5.24 18.48
C TYR A 60 3.85 6.73 18.33
N SER A 61 4.86 7.11 17.54
CA SER A 61 5.10 8.50 17.17
C SER A 61 3.91 9.10 16.43
N ILE A 62 3.81 10.43 16.40
CA ILE A 62 2.74 11.14 15.67
C ILE A 62 2.76 10.71 14.20
N VAL A 63 3.93 10.69 13.57
CA VAL A 63 4.11 10.27 12.18
C VAL A 63 3.59 8.85 11.97
N HIS A 64 3.95 7.90 12.84
CA HIS A 64 3.44 6.52 12.77
C HIS A 64 1.91 6.45 12.85
N ARG A 65 1.29 7.19 13.78
CA ARG A 65 -0.17 7.17 13.95
C ARG A 65 -0.86 7.75 12.71
N VAL A 66 -0.39 8.89 12.21
CA VAL A 66 -0.99 9.54 11.05
C VAL A 66 -0.79 8.71 9.79
N ASP A 67 0.40 8.15 9.56
CA ASP A 67 0.66 7.21 8.47
C ASP A 67 -0.32 6.02 8.50
N ALA A 68 -0.51 5.41 9.68
CA ALA A 68 -1.45 4.31 9.82
C ALA A 68 -2.92 4.69 9.52
N TYR A 69 -3.35 5.90 9.88
CA TYR A 69 -4.69 6.39 9.53
C TYR A 69 -4.83 6.68 8.04
N VAL A 70 -3.85 7.37 7.45
CA VAL A 70 -3.81 7.67 6.01
C VAL A 70 -3.82 6.38 5.20
N ALA A 71 -2.95 5.42 5.51
CA ALA A 71 -2.89 4.15 4.81
C ALA A 71 -4.22 3.37 4.87
N LYS A 72 -4.84 3.27 6.07
CA LYS A 72 -6.14 2.60 6.23
C LYS A 72 -7.23 3.28 5.40
N PHE A 73 -7.34 4.60 5.51
CA PHE A 73 -8.33 5.36 4.76
C PHE A 73 -8.12 5.23 3.25
N SER A 74 -6.89 5.42 2.78
CA SER A 74 -6.51 5.31 1.37
C SER A 74 -6.83 3.92 0.80
N ILE A 75 -6.46 2.85 1.51
CA ILE A 75 -6.72 1.46 1.08
C ILE A 75 -8.23 1.17 1.06
N SER A 76 -8.94 1.49 2.14
CA SER A 76 -10.39 1.25 2.20
C SER A 76 -11.14 2.02 1.12
N TYR A 77 -10.80 3.29 0.91
CA TYR A 77 -11.43 4.12 -0.10
C TYR A 77 -11.11 3.63 -1.52
N PHE A 78 -9.86 3.23 -1.79
CA PHE A 78 -9.46 2.60 -3.05
C PHE A 78 -10.33 1.38 -3.34
N ILE A 79 -10.39 0.42 -2.42
CA ILE A 79 -11.13 -0.84 -2.61
C ILE A 79 -12.62 -0.57 -2.87
N ILE A 80 -13.25 0.27 -2.06
CA ILE A 80 -14.68 0.62 -2.19
C ILE A 80 -14.94 1.26 -3.55
N TYR A 81 -14.16 2.27 -3.94
CA TYR A 81 -14.33 2.95 -5.20
C TYR A 81 -14.14 2.00 -6.40
N THR A 82 -13.07 1.21 -6.41
CA THR A 82 -12.74 0.36 -7.55
C THR A 82 -13.71 -0.81 -7.71
N LEU A 83 -14.30 -1.32 -6.63
CA LEU A 83 -15.26 -2.41 -6.69
C LEU A 83 -16.70 -1.94 -6.97
N LEU A 84 -17.11 -0.79 -6.45
CA LEU A 84 -18.52 -0.38 -6.48
C LEU A 84 -18.82 0.75 -7.47
N CYS A 85 -17.85 1.62 -7.74
CA CYS A 85 -18.08 2.85 -8.51
C CYS A 85 -17.36 2.84 -9.85
N LYS A 86 -16.16 2.24 -9.92
CA LYS A 86 -15.38 2.20 -11.16
C LYS A 86 -15.84 1.04 -12.04
N ASN A 87 -16.19 1.34 -13.28
CA ASN A 87 -16.43 0.32 -14.29
C ASN A 87 -15.07 -0.19 -14.82
N LEU A 88 -14.66 -1.38 -14.37
CA LEU A 88 -13.40 -2.01 -14.76
C LEU A 88 -13.58 -2.73 -16.10
N GLN A 89 -13.02 -2.17 -17.18
CA GLN A 89 -13.04 -2.76 -18.52
C GLN A 89 -11.80 -3.65 -18.76
N ILE A 90 -11.56 -4.60 -17.87
CA ILE A 90 -10.37 -5.48 -17.92
C ILE A 90 -10.73 -6.89 -18.38
N SER A 91 -9.77 -7.60 -18.98
CA SER A 91 -9.95 -9.00 -19.36
C SER A 91 -10.13 -9.89 -18.13
N MET A 92 -10.81 -11.03 -18.29
CA MET A 92 -11.06 -11.97 -17.17
C MET A 92 -9.79 -12.40 -16.44
N VAL A 93 -8.69 -12.63 -17.16
CA VAL A 93 -7.39 -13.01 -16.55
C VAL A 93 -6.87 -11.87 -15.66
N LEU A 94 -6.92 -10.62 -16.13
CA LEU A 94 -6.49 -9.47 -15.35
C LEU A 94 -7.42 -9.20 -14.16
N PHE A 95 -8.72 -9.47 -14.31
CA PHE A 95 -9.69 -9.38 -13.22
C PHE A 95 -9.35 -10.35 -12.08
N TYR A 96 -9.03 -11.61 -12.37
CA TYR A 96 -8.59 -12.55 -11.33
C TYR A 96 -7.30 -12.09 -10.63
N SER A 97 -6.32 -11.60 -11.38
CA SER A 97 -5.09 -11.04 -10.80
C SER A 97 -5.37 -9.84 -9.91
N TYR A 98 -6.33 -8.99 -10.28
CA TYR A 98 -6.80 -7.88 -9.44
C TYR A 98 -7.43 -8.37 -8.13
N ILE A 99 -8.33 -9.36 -8.18
CA ILE A 99 -8.94 -9.94 -6.98
C ILE A 99 -7.90 -10.60 -6.06
N VAL A 100 -6.95 -11.35 -6.62
CA VAL A 100 -5.82 -11.93 -5.85
C VAL A 100 -4.99 -10.83 -5.19
N SER A 101 -4.78 -9.71 -5.89
CA SER A 101 -4.05 -8.57 -5.33
C SER A 101 -4.81 -7.92 -4.17
N LEU A 102 -6.14 -7.78 -4.27
CA LEU A 102 -6.97 -7.29 -3.15
C LEU A 102 -6.88 -8.21 -1.93
N PHE A 103 -6.96 -9.53 -2.13
CA PHE A 103 -6.76 -10.49 -1.06
C PHE A 103 -5.36 -10.35 -0.44
N GLY A 104 -4.34 -10.19 -1.27
CA GLY A 104 -2.96 -9.93 -0.85
C GLY A 104 -2.83 -8.67 0.02
N ILE A 105 -3.51 -7.58 -0.33
CA ILE A 105 -3.56 -6.36 0.49
C ILE A 105 -4.09 -6.68 1.89
N PHE A 106 -5.25 -7.33 2.00
CA PHE A 106 -5.85 -7.66 3.31
C PHE A 106 -4.94 -8.59 4.13
N PHE A 107 -4.41 -9.64 3.50
CA PHE A 107 -3.54 -10.60 4.16
C PHE A 107 -2.23 -9.96 4.65
N SER A 108 -1.54 -9.22 3.78
CA SER A 108 -0.29 -8.54 4.12
C SER A 108 -0.49 -7.46 5.18
N PHE A 109 -1.58 -6.70 5.11
CA PHE A 109 -1.93 -5.71 6.13
C PHE A 109 -2.18 -6.37 7.50
N TYR A 110 -2.95 -7.46 7.54
CA TYR A 110 -3.21 -8.23 8.76
C TYR A 110 -1.91 -8.78 9.36
N MET A 111 -1.10 -9.48 8.55
CA MET A 111 0.16 -10.08 9.00
C MET A 111 1.18 -9.03 9.45
N SER A 112 1.26 -7.89 8.75
CA SER A 112 2.11 -6.75 9.13
C SER A 112 1.75 -6.22 10.53
N ASN A 113 0.46 -6.03 10.82
CA ASN A 113 0.00 -5.64 12.15
C ASN A 113 0.26 -6.72 13.21
N TYR A 114 0.02 -7.99 12.87
CA TYR A 114 0.28 -9.11 13.77
C TYR A 114 1.76 -9.15 14.21
N TYR A 115 2.70 -9.09 13.27
CA TYR A 115 4.12 -9.13 13.59
C TYR A 115 4.59 -7.87 14.35
N SER A 116 4.16 -6.67 13.96
CA SER A 116 4.54 -5.41 14.64
C SER A 116 3.98 -5.27 16.06
N SER A 117 2.87 -5.95 16.36
CA SER A 117 2.32 -6.02 17.72
C SER A 117 3.21 -6.80 18.67
N ARG A 118 3.87 -7.86 18.17
CA ARG A 118 4.77 -8.73 18.92
C ARG A 118 6.17 -8.15 19.02
N GLU A 119 6.71 -7.72 17.89
CA GLU A 119 8.06 -7.17 17.80
C GLU A 119 8.11 -6.03 16.79
N TRP A 120 8.46 -4.84 17.29
CA TRP A 120 8.49 -3.65 16.46
C TRP A 120 9.60 -3.74 15.42
N CYS A 121 9.26 -3.54 14.14
CA CYS A 121 10.22 -3.56 13.03
C CYS A 121 11.04 -4.86 12.90
N CYS A 122 10.47 -6.02 13.26
CA CYS A 122 11.07 -7.32 12.94
C CYS A 122 11.06 -7.60 11.42
N SER A 123 11.91 -8.51 10.95
CA SER A 123 12.03 -8.83 9.52
C SER A 123 10.70 -9.27 8.88
N ASN A 124 9.89 -10.05 9.59
CA ASN A 124 8.58 -10.50 9.10
C ASN A 124 7.58 -9.34 8.95
N HIS A 125 7.56 -8.42 9.91
CA HIS A 125 6.75 -7.20 9.82
C HIS A 125 7.15 -6.38 8.57
N ILE A 126 8.45 -6.17 8.38
CA ILE A 126 9.00 -5.43 7.24
C ILE A 126 8.65 -6.13 5.92
N TYR A 127 8.81 -7.45 5.84
CA TYR A 127 8.49 -8.23 4.65
C TYR A 127 7.00 -8.14 4.30
N CYS A 128 6.10 -8.36 5.27
CA CYS A 128 4.66 -8.27 5.04
C CYS A 128 4.25 -6.85 4.61
N HIS A 129 4.86 -5.81 5.16
CA HIS A 129 4.60 -4.43 4.74
C HIS A 129 5.13 -4.16 3.31
N GLY A 130 6.27 -4.73 2.94
CA GLY A 130 6.79 -4.67 1.58
C GLY A 130 5.85 -5.36 0.58
N MET A 131 5.32 -6.53 0.93
CA MET A 131 4.32 -7.23 0.12
C MET A 131 3.02 -6.43 -0.01
N LEU A 132 2.60 -5.73 1.04
CA LEU A 132 1.45 -4.81 0.96
C LEU A 132 1.67 -3.74 -0.12
N HIS A 133 2.85 -3.11 -0.20
CA HIS A 133 3.16 -2.14 -1.26
C HIS A 133 3.08 -2.77 -2.66
N ILE A 134 3.60 -3.99 -2.82
CA ILE A 134 3.56 -4.71 -4.10
C ILE A 134 2.11 -5.01 -4.51
N CYS A 135 1.29 -5.54 -3.60
CA CYS A 135 -0.11 -5.84 -3.88
C CYS A 135 -0.92 -4.57 -4.19
N CYS A 136 -0.70 -3.47 -3.45
CA CYS A 136 -1.30 -2.17 -3.75
C CYS A 136 -0.89 -1.66 -5.14
N PHE A 137 0.39 -1.82 -5.52
CA PHE A 137 0.88 -1.42 -6.83
C PHE A 137 0.19 -2.19 -7.96
N ILE A 138 0.15 -3.53 -7.87
CA ILE A 138 -0.48 -4.39 -8.88
C ILE A 138 -1.99 -4.09 -8.97
N ALA A 139 -2.68 -4.00 -7.83
CA ALA A 139 -4.11 -3.66 -7.80
C ALA A 139 -4.38 -2.29 -8.43
N SER A 140 -3.53 -1.30 -8.16
CA SER A 140 -3.65 0.03 -8.74
C SER A 140 -3.40 0.03 -10.25
N LEU A 141 -2.47 -0.77 -10.76
CA LEU A 141 -2.28 -0.88 -12.20
C LEU A 141 -3.54 -1.42 -12.87
N TYR A 142 -4.08 -2.54 -12.39
CA TYR A 142 -5.27 -3.14 -13.01
C TYR A 142 -6.54 -2.29 -12.85
N ALA A 143 -6.67 -1.56 -11.74
CA ALA A 143 -7.82 -0.67 -11.54
C ALA A 143 -7.83 0.55 -12.47
N PHE A 144 -6.69 0.90 -13.07
CA PHE A 144 -6.54 2.10 -13.90
C PHE A 144 -5.98 1.83 -15.30
N LEU A 145 -5.83 0.56 -15.68
CA LEU A 145 -5.56 0.13 -17.06
C LEU A 145 -6.87 0.14 -17.86
#